data_AF-A0A0G0D2V4-F1
#
_entry.id   AF-A0A0G0D2V4-F1
#
_cell.length_a   1.000
_cell.length_b   1.000
_cell.length_c   1.000
_cell.angle_alpha   90.00
_cell.angle_beta   90.00
_cell.angle_gamma   90.00
#
_symmetry.space_group_name_H-M   'P 1'
#
loop_
_entity.id
_entity.type
_entity.pdbx_description
1 polymer ?
#
loop_
_entity_poly.entity_id
_entity_poly.type
_entity_poly.pdbx_seq_one_letter_code
_entity_poly.pdbx_strand_id
1 'polypeptide(L)'
;MRRRHVKRKPIQTKPRYRVNEYIRTPIVFVIGENKEQIGEMNNVDAIALAKSKGLDLVEVAPNANPPVCKIANFGKFQYSQSKQDRLNKAKQKKTDVKGVRLGVRTDSHDLEFKKKQTEKFLSKGNKVKIELRLRGREKAHQDLAVAGIRKFVATIDIPHKIEEDIKRFPGGFNILIAPE
;
A
#
# COMPACT_ATOMS: atom_id res chain seq x y z
N MET A 1 -11.87 18.92 32.56
CA MET A 1 -11.59 18.11 31.35
C MET A 1 -10.13 18.30 30.92
N ARG A 2 -9.26 17.29 31.12
CA ARG A 2 -7.86 17.36 30.67
C ARG A 2 -7.80 17.15 29.16
N ARG A 3 -7.63 18.21 28.38
CA ARG A 3 -7.32 18.13 26.95
C ARG A 3 -5.99 17.38 26.81
N ARG A 4 -6.02 16.12 26.38
CA ARG A 4 -4.81 15.36 26.02
C ARG A 4 -4.11 16.13 24.90
N HIS A 5 -2.97 16.71 25.21
CA HIS A 5 -2.12 17.36 24.22
C HIS A 5 -1.57 16.26 23.30
N VAL A 6 -2.16 16.11 22.11
CA VAL A 6 -1.68 15.18 21.10
C VAL A 6 -0.37 15.75 20.58
N LYS A 7 0.78 15.22 21.01
CA LYS A 7 2.08 15.57 20.43
C LYS A 7 2.01 15.26 18.93
N ARG A 8 1.99 16.31 18.10
CA ARG A 8 2.09 16.16 16.65
C ARG A 8 3.42 15.46 16.38
N LYS A 9 3.39 14.33 15.67
CA LYS A 9 4.62 13.66 15.24
C LYS A 9 5.44 14.68 14.43
N PRO A 10 6.76 14.82 14.69
CA PRO A 10 7.59 15.71 13.90
C PRO A 10 7.49 15.30 12.43
N ILE A 11 7.23 16.29 11.57
CA ILE A 11 7.21 16.09 10.13
C ILE A 11 8.65 15.75 9.75
N GLN A 12 8.92 14.52 9.32
CA GLN A 12 10.24 14.17 8.81
C GLN A 12 10.41 14.85 7.45
N THR A 13 11.09 15.99 7.43
CA THR A 13 11.39 16.80 6.24
C THR A 13 12.69 16.36 5.57
N LYS A 14 12.99 15.06 5.52
CA LYS A 14 14.13 14.63 4.69
C LYS A 14 13.73 14.84 3.22
N PRO A 15 14.48 15.64 2.44
CA PRO A 15 14.21 15.79 1.02
C PRO A 15 14.32 14.41 0.37
N ARG A 16 13.33 14.07 -0.46
CA ARG A 16 13.21 12.75 -1.09
C ARG A 16 14.30 12.48 -2.13
N TYR A 17 14.97 13.52 -2.60
CA TYR A 17 15.99 13.50 -3.63
C TYR A 17 17.23 14.27 -3.17
N ARG A 18 18.42 13.78 -3.51
CA ARG A 18 19.68 14.53 -3.34
C ARG A 18 19.88 15.43 -4.55
N VAL A 19 20.46 16.60 -4.33
CA VAL A 19 20.61 17.64 -5.35
C VAL A 19 22.00 18.26 -5.23
N ASN A 20 22.63 18.57 -6.35
CA ASN A 20 23.91 19.27 -6.42
C ASN A 20 24.95 18.67 -5.45
N GLU A 21 25.47 19.46 -4.51
CA GLU A 21 26.51 19.08 -3.54
C GLU A 21 26.06 17.99 -2.55
N TYR A 22 24.76 17.70 -2.46
CA TYR A 22 24.28 16.59 -1.64
C TYR A 22 24.51 15.22 -2.31
N ILE A 23 24.85 15.17 -3.60
CA ILE A 23 25.21 13.95 -4.33
C ILE A 23 26.64 13.59 -3.95
N ARG A 24 26.83 12.40 -3.37
CA ARG A 24 28.10 11.98 -2.78
C ARG A 24 28.94 11.06 -3.66
N THR A 25 28.33 10.51 -4.72
CA THR A 25 29.02 9.59 -5.62
C THR A 25 29.97 10.37 -6.53
N PRO A 26 31.18 9.85 -6.80
CA PRO A 26 32.16 10.56 -7.62
C PRO A 26 31.77 10.56 -9.10
N ILE A 27 31.11 9.51 -9.56
CA ILE A 27 30.70 9.32 -10.95
C ILE A 27 29.18 9.18 -11.02
N VAL A 28 28.57 9.83 -12.00
CA VAL A 28 27.13 9.87 -12.21
C VAL A 28 26.79 9.78 -13.70
N PHE A 29 25.65 9.17 -14.02
CA PHE A 29 25.09 9.19 -15.37
C PHE A 29 24.15 10.37 -15.52
N VAL A 30 24.43 11.28 -16.46
CA VAL A 30 23.72 12.56 -16.57
C VAL A 30 22.75 12.56 -17.76
N ILE A 31 21.53 12.97 -17.45
CA ILE A 31 20.46 13.25 -18.42
C ILE A 31 20.21 14.76 -18.45
N GLY A 32 20.24 15.35 -19.65
CA GLY A 32 19.95 16.77 -19.87
C GLY A 32 18.47 17.14 -19.65
N GLU A 33 18.19 18.43 -19.71
CA GLU A 33 16.83 18.98 -19.50
C GLU A 33 15.81 18.40 -20.48
N ASN A 34 16.19 18.30 -21.76
CA ASN A 34 15.38 17.78 -22.86
C ASN A 34 15.35 16.24 -22.96
N LYS A 35 15.74 15.53 -21.90
CA LYS A 35 15.92 14.07 -21.86
C LYS A 35 17.04 13.54 -22.76
N GLU A 36 17.94 14.42 -23.20
CA GLU A 36 19.16 14.03 -23.91
C GLU A 36 20.07 13.25 -22.96
N GLN A 37 20.64 12.14 -23.44
CA GLN A 37 21.62 11.37 -22.68
C GLN A 37 22.99 11.98 -22.91
N ILE A 38 23.58 12.60 -21.87
CA ILE A 38 24.92 13.18 -21.95
C ILE A 38 25.97 12.08 -21.66
N GLY A 39 25.61 11.11 -20.83
CA GLY A 39 26.45 9.95 -20.51
C GLY A 39 27.02 9.99 -19.10
N GLU A 40 28.03 9.17 -18.87
CA GLU A 40 28.74 9.08 -17.60
C GLU A 40 29.78 10.18 -17.48
N MET A 41 29.82 10.87 -16.33
CA MET A 41 30.81 11.90 -16.04
C MET A 41 31.05 12.04 -14.54
N ASN A 42 32.10 12.79 -14.18
CA ASN A 42 32.33 13.12 -12.78
C ASN A 42 31.20 14.00 -12.24
N ASN A 43 30.88 13.82 -10.96
CA ASN A 43 29.86 14.59 -10.26
C ASN A 43 30.19 16.09 -10.24
N VAL A 44 31.46 16.46 -10.12
CA VAL A 44 31.89 17.87 -10.15
C VAL A 44 31.56 18.52 -11.50
N ASP A 45 31.86 17.83 -12.60
CA ASP A 45 31.59 18.30 -13.96
C ASP A 45 30.09 18.36 -14.23
N ALA A 46 29.33 17.37 -13.74
CA ALA A 46 27.87 17.34 -13.83
C ALA A 46 27.21 18.52 -13.10
N ILE A 47 27.70 18.86 -11.90
CA ILE A 47 27.22 20.02 -11.12
C ILE A 47 27.57 21.32 -11.85
N ALA A 48 28.78 21.44 -12.39
CA ALA A 48 29.20 22.61 -13.15
C ALA A 48 28.33 22.80 -14.41
N LEU A 49 28.01 21.71 -15.12
CA LEU A 49 27.14 21.72 -16.28
C LEU A 49 25.69 22.11 -15.95
N ALA A 50 25.18 21.69 -14.79
CA ALA A 50 23.87 22.13 -14.33
C ALA A 50 23.87 23.64 -14.01
N LYS A 51 24.90 24.11 -13.29
CA LYS A 51 25.06 25.52 -12.91
C LYS A 51 25.22 26.45 -14.11
N SER A 52 25.95 26.04 -15.15
CA SER A 52 26.11 26.85 -16.37
C SER A 52 24.79 27.10 -17.11
N LYS A 53 23.82 26.20 -16.92
CA LYS A 53 22.46 26.31 -17.45
C LYS A 53 21.47 26.98 -16.48
N GLY A 54 21.92 27.39 -15.29
CA GLY A 54 21.06 27.94 -14.24
C GLY A 54 20.07 26.92 -13.66
N LEU A 55 20.38 25.62 -13.76
CA LEU A 55 19.55 24.51 -13.30
C LEU A 55 20.27 23.71 -12.20
N ASP A 56 19.56 22.76 -11.59
CA ASP A 56 20.09 21.87 -10.57
C ASP A 56 20.36 20.47 -11.14
N LEU A 57 21.37 19.80 -10.60
CA LEU A 57 21.60 18.37 -10.80
C LEU A 57 20.80 17.59 -9.75
N VAL A 58 19.76 16.89 -10.16
CA VAL A 58 18.88 16.12 -9.27
C VAL A 58 19.15 14.63 -9.43
N GLU A 59 19.48 13.94 -8.34
CA GLU A 59 19.64 12.48 -8.32
C GLU A 59 18.26 11.80 -8.37
N VAL A 60 17.95 11.14 -9.49
CA VAL A 60 16.63 10.52 -9.73
C VAL A 60 16.64 9.03 -9.38
N ALA A 61 17.73 8.32 -9.70
CA ALA A 61 17.88 6.89 -9.41
C ALA A 61 19.19 6.63 -8.65
N PRO A 62 19.16 6.62 -7.30
CA PRO A 62 20.36 6.39 -6.48
C PRO A 62 20.83 4.94 -6.48
N ASN A 63 19.97 3.98 -6.85
CA ASN A 63 20.27 2.55 -6.80
C ASN A 63 20.91 2.03 -8.10
N ALA A 64 21.06 2.86 -9.13
CA ALA A 64 21.73 2.49 -10.38
C ALA A 64 23.25 2.59 -10.23
N ASN A 65 24.00 1.82 -11.04
CA ASN A 65 25.46 1.89 -11.08
C ASN A 65 25.93 2.22 -12.51
N PRO A 66 26.37 3.45 -12.81
CA PRO A 66 26.43 4.63 -11.91
C PRO A 66 25.05 5.27 -11.62
N PRO A 67 24.90 6.03 -10.51
CA PRO A 67 23.64 6.70 -10.17
C PRO A 67 23.16 7.66 -11.26
N VAL A 68 21.85 7.66 -11.54
CA VAL A 68 21.28 8.49 -12.61
C VAL A 68 20.84 9.84 -12.07
N CYS A 69 21.45 10.89 -12.62
CA CYS A 69 21.19 12.27 -12.31
C CYS A 69 20.57 12.99 -13.51
N LYS A 70 19.66 13.92 -13.24
CA LYS A 70 18.98 14.72 -14.27
C LYS A 70 19.18 16.20 -14.00
N ILE A 71 19.54 16.95 -15.04
CA ILE A 71 19.60 18.40 -15.00
C ILE A 71 18.17 18.94 -15.12
N ALA A 72 17.67 19.58 -14.07
CA ALA A 72 16.32 20.15 -14.03
C ALA A 72 16.19 21.19 -12.89
N ASN A 73 15.20 22.08 -13.00
CA ASN A 73 14.84 22.94 -11.87
C ASN A 73 14.22 22.10 -10.74
N PHE A 74 14.84 22.11 -9.56
CA PHE A 74 14.45 21.24 -8.45
C PHE A 74 13.02 21.50 -7.94
N GLY A 75 12.60 22.76 -7.87
CA GLY A 75 11.26 23.14 -7.41
C GLY A 75 10.17 22.62 -8.35
N LYS A 76 10.35 22.81 -9.66
CA LYS A 76 9.43 22.31 -10.69
C LYS A 76 9.38 20.79 -10.72
N PHE A 77 10.52 20.13 -10.55
CA PHE A 77 10.62 18.67 -10.47
C PHE A 77 9.87 18.11 -9.25
N GLN A 78 10.06 18.68 -8.06
CA GLN A 78 9.34 18.24 -6.86
C GLN A 78 7.82 18.39 -7.00
N TYR A 79 7.37 19.50 -7.60
CA TYR A 79 5.94 19.72 -7.84
C TYR A 79 5.36 18.70 -8.82
N SER A 80 6.03 18.46 -9.95
CA SER A 80 5.56 17.51 -10.96
C SER A 80 5.51 16.09 -10.41
N GLN A 81 6.54 15.67 -9.68
CA GLN A 81 6.58 14.37 -9.01
C GLN A 81 5.48 14.24 -7.96
N SER A 82 5.28 15.26 -7.12
CA SER A 82 4.23 15.25 -6.10
C SER A 82 2.83 15.21 -6.72
N LYS A 83 2.62 15.92 -7.83
CA LYS A 83 1.38 15.89 -8.60
C LYS A 83 1.14 14.51 -9.20
N GLN A 84 2.16 13.91 -9.82
CA GLN A 84 2.08 12.56 -10.39
C GLN A 84 1.79 11.52 -9.30
N ASP A 85 2.47 11.59 -8.15
CA ASP A 85 2.24 10.71 -7.02
C ASP A 85 0.81 10.84 -6.47
N ARG A 86 0.27 12.07 -6.40
CA ARG A 86 -1.11 12.31 -5.97
C ARG A 86 -2.11 11.75 -6.97
N LEU A 87 -1.88 11.92 -8.28
CA LEU A 87 -2.72 11.36 -9.33
C LEU A 87 -2.68 9.82 -9.29
N ASN A 88 -1.49 9.23 -9.14
CA ASN A 88 -1.32 7.78 -9.02
C ASN A 88 -2.06 7.23 -7.79
N LYS A 89 -1.92 7.89 -6.63
CA LYS A 89 -2.66 7.52 -5.40
C LYS A 89 -4.17 7.68 -5.54
N ALA A 90 -4.64 8.67 -6.32
CA ALA A 90 -6.06 8.87 -6.57
C ALA A 90 -6.64 7.82 -7.55
N LYS A 91 -5.86 7.42 -8.55
CA LYS A 91 -6.23 6.36 -9.51
C LYS A 91 -6.18 4.97 -8.89
N GLN A 92 -5.30 4.74 -7.92
CA GLN A 92 -5.20 3.46 -7.23
C GLN A 92 -6.54 3.15 -6.53
N LYS A 93 -7.25 2.13 -7.00
CA LYS A 93 -8.48 1.62 -6.37
C LYS A 93 -8.13 1.18 -4.94
N LYS A 94 -8.70 1.86 -3.94
CA LYS A 94 -8.55 1.45 -2.55
C LYS A 94 -9.35 0.17 -2.33
N THR A 95 -8.65 -0.95 -2.22
CA THR A 95 -9.25 -2.22 -1.81
C THR A 95 -9.28 -2.26 -0.29
N ASP A 96 -10.46 -2.07 0.27
CA ASP A 96 -10.64 -2.18 1.72
C ASP A 96 -10.82 -3.64 2.11
N VAL A 97 -10.40 -3.99 3.33
CA VAL A 97 -10.76 -5.26 3.97
C VAL A 97 -12.02 -5.03 4.81
N LYS A 98 -13.14 -5.62 4.40
CA LYS A 98 -14.41 -5.57 5.16
C LYS A 98 -14.54 -6.80 6.03
N GLY A 99 -14.93 -6.62 7.29
CA GLY A 99 -15.09 -7.72 8.24
C GLY A 99 -16.54 -8.20 8.32
N VAL A 100 -16.76 -9.50 8.22
CA VAL A 100 -18.06 -10.16 8.46
C VAL A 100 -17.88 -11.12 9.63
N ARG A 101 -18.71 -11.01 10.67
CA ARG A 101 -18.62 -11.85 11.86
C ARG A 101 -19.76 -12.86 11.89
N LEU A 102 -19.40 -14.12 12.14
CA LEU A 102 -20.31 -15.25 12.30
C LEU A 102 -20.28 -15.75 13.75
N GLY A 103 -21.43 -16.24 14.23
CA GLY A 103 -21.55 -16.95 15.51
C GLY A 103 -21.65 -18.45 15.28
N VAL A 104 -21.31 -19.24 16.31
CA VAL A 104 -21.47 -20.71 16.26
C VAL A 104 -22.94 -21.12 16.14
N ARG A 105 -23.84 -20.34 16.76
CA ARG A 105 -25.29 -20.57 16.81
C ARG A 105 -26.06 -19.60 15.91
N THR A 106 -25.47 -19.19 14.79
CA THR A 106 -26.13 -18.28 13.85
C THR A 106 -27.37 -18.95 13.25
N ASP A 107 -28.50 -18.23 13.26
CA ASP A 107 -29.75 -18.65 12.63
C ASP A 107 -29.61 -18.64 11.09
N SER A 108 -30.38 -19.50 10.42
CA SER A 108 -30.57 -19.53 8.97
C SER A 108 -30.78 -18.14 8.34
N HIS A 109 -31.64 -17.31 8.94
CA HIS A 109 -31.96 -15.99 8.40
C HIS A 109 -30.79 -15.00 8.54
N ASP A 110 -30.07 -15.03 9.67
CA ASP A 110 -28.87 -14.20 9.87
C ASP A 110 -27.74 -14.64 8.93
N LEU A 111 -27.58 -15.95 8.69
CA LEU A 111 -26.60 -16.47 7.74
C LEU A 111 -26.84 -15.95 6.33
N GLU A 112 -28.09 -15.94 5.86
CA GLU A 112 -28.45 -15.41 4.54
C GLU A 112 -28.16 -13.90 4.43
N PHE A 113 -28.45 -13.14 5.49
CA PHE A 113 -28.10 -11.71 5.52
C PHE A 113 -26.58 -11.48 5.44
N LYS A 114 -25.79 -12.28 6.17
CA LYS A 114 -24.31 -12.23 6.12
C LYS A 114 -23.77 -12.66 4.74
N LYS A 115 -24.42 -13.62 4.08
CA LYS A 115 -24.10 -14.01 2.69
C LYS A 115 -24.28 -12.83 1.75
N LYS A 116 -25.49 -12.23 1.71
CA LYS A 116 -25.79 -11.05 0.88
C LYS A 116 -24.84 -9.87 1.15
N GLN A 117 -24.49 -9.67 2.42
CA GLN A 117 -23.53 -8.65 2.81
C GLN A 117 -22.13 -8.93 2.27
N THR A 118 -21.68 -10.19 2.34
CA THR A 118 -20.38 -10.64 1.81
C THR A 118 -20.33 -10.47 0.30
N GLU A 119 -21.37 -10.90 -0.40
CA GLU A 119 -21.50 -10.76 -1.86
C GLU A 119 -21.47 -9.30 -2.30
N LYS A 120 -22.17 -8.42 -1.58
CA LYS A 120 -22.14 -6.96 -1.82
C LYS A 120 -20.76 -6.35 -1.62
N PHE A 121 -19.93 -6.92 -0.75
CA PHE A 121 -18.55 -6.46 -0.57
C PHE A 121 -17.62 -6.95 -1.66
N LEU A 122 -17.75 -8.22 -2.05
CA LEU A 122 -16.99 -8.83 -3.15
C LEU A 122 -17.31 -8.15 -4.48
N SER A 123 -18.57 -7.87 -4.80
CA SER A 123 -18.97 -7.19 -6.05
C SER A 123 -18.41 -5.76 -6.16
N LYS A 124 -18.15 -5.11 -5.02
CA LYS A 124 -17.49 -3.80 -4.98
C LYS A 124 -15.96 -3.89 -5.15
N GLY A 125 -15.39 -5.08 -5.23
CA GLY A 125 -13.95 -5.31 -5.31
C GLY A 125 -13.24 -5.20 -3.96
N ASN A 126 -13.95 -5.37 -2.84
CA ASN A 126 -13.35 -5.37 -1.51
C ASN A 126 -13.01 -6.78 -1.08
N LYS A 127 -11.92 -6.93 -0.33
CA LYS A 127 -11.59 -8.19 0.33
C LYS A 127 -12.50 -8.36 1.54
N VAL A 128 -12.93 -9.57 1.82
CA VAL A 128 -13.80 -9.87 2.96
C VAL A 128 -13.09 -10.79 3.93
N LYS A 129 -12.93 -10.33 5.17
CA LYS A 129 -12.43 -11.12 6.28
C LYS A 129 -13.63 -11.68 7.05
N ILE A 130 -13.85 -12.98 6.94
CA ILE A 130 -14.92 -13.67 7.67
C ILE A 130 -14.31 -14.18 8.97
N GLU A 131 -14.87 -13.77 10.11
CA GLU A 131 -14.43 -14.15 11.45
C GLU A 131 -15.53 -14.90 12.18
N LEU A 132 -15.25 -16.10 12.67
CA LEU A 132 -16.11 -16.82 13.60
C LEU A 132 -15.50 -16.74 14.99
N ARG A 133 -16.23 -16.15 15.94
CA ARG A 133 -15.77 -16.00 17.32
C ARG A 133 -16.31 -17.12 18.21
N LEU A 134 -15.42 -17.70 19.01
CA LEU A 134 -15.74 -18.71 20.03
C LEU A 134 -15.72 -18.07 21.41
N ARG A 135 -16.78 -18.25 22.20
CA ARG A 135 -16.88 -17.72 23.56
C ARG A 135 -16.95 -18.83 24.60
N GLY A 136 -16.16 -18.69 25.67
CA GLY A 136 -16.21 -19.58 26.85
C GLY A 136 -16.07 -21.06 26.49
N ARG A 137 -17.12 -21.85 26.78
CA ARG A 137 -17.19 -23.30 26.56
C ARG A 137 -17.17 -23.71 25.09
N GLU A 138 -17.47 -22.79 24.17
CA GLU A 138 -17.45 -23.04 22.73
C GLU A 138 -16.04 -23.26 22.18
N LYS A 139 -14.99 -22.88 22.94
CA LYS A 139 -13.59 -23.15 22.57
C LYS A 139 -13.25 -24.64 22.47
N ALA A 140 -14.06 -25.51 23.07
CA ALA A 140 -13.92 -26.96 22.94
C ALA A 140 -14.37 -27.44 21.54
N HIS A 141 -15.26 -26.72 20.87
CA HIS A 141 -15.81 -27.09 19.56
C HIS A 141 -15.14 -26.32 18.41
N GLN A 142 -13.82 -26.48 18.28
CA GLN A 142 -13.05 -25.82 17.22
C GLN A 142 -13.42 -26.38 15.83
N ASP A 143 -13.67 -27.68 15.74
CA ASP A 143 -14.00 -28.34 14.47
C ASP A 143 -15.33 -27.83 13.89
N LEU A 144 -16.32 -27.56 14.76
CA LEU A 144 -17.59 -26.95 14.35
C LEU A 144 -17.39 -25.53 13.80
N ALA A 145 -16.45 -24.78 14.36
CA ALA A 145 -16.13 -23.43 13.88
C ALA A 145 -15.50 -23.46 12.48
N VAL A 146 -14.54 -24.35 12.27
CA VAL A 146 -13.87 -24.53 10.98
C VAL A 146 -14.88 -25.02 9.93
N ALA A 147 -15.71 -26.01 10.27
CA ALA A 147 -16.75 -26.52 9.40
C ALA A 147 -17.80 -25.43 9.06
N GLY A 148 -18.19 -24.60 10.03
CA GLY A 148 -19.12 -23.50 9.82
C GLY A 148 -18.60 -22.46 8.84
N ILE A 149 -17.33 -22.07 8.96
CA ILE A 149 -16.68 -21.16 8.01
C ILE A 149 -16.65 -21.78 6.61
N ARG A 150 -16.22 -23.04 6.48
CA ARG A 150 -16.16 -23.74 5.19
C ARG A 150 -17.53 -23.82 4.51
N LYS A 151 -18.58 -24.17 5.27
CA LYS A 151 -19.96 -24.19 4.76
C LYS A 151 -20.40 -22.81 4.28
N PHE A 152 -20.11 -21.77 5.06
CA PHE A 152 -20.47 -20.40 4.69
C PHE A 152 -19.79 -19.96 3.39
N VAL A 153 -18.49 -20.25 3.25
CA VAL A 153 -17.72 -19.94 2.03
C VAL A 153 -18.26 -20.70 0.81
N ALA A 154 -18.59 -21.99 0.98
CA ALA A 154 -19.20 -22.80 -0.08
C ALA A 154 -20.60 -22.32 -0.51
N THR A 155 -21.28 -21.53 0.33
CA THR A 155 -22.61 -20.98 -0.01
C THR A 155 -22.51 -19.68 -0.83
N ILE A 156 -21.32 -19.09 -0.99
CA ILE A 156 -21.13 -17.82 -1.73
C ILE A 156 -21.09 -18.13 -3.23
N ASP A 157 -22.00 -17.52 -4.00
CA ASP A 157 -22.15 -17.80 -5.44
C ASP A 157 -21.23 -16.94 -6.33
N ILE A 158 -20.65 -15.87 -5.79
CA ILE A 158 -19.76 -14.97 -6.53
C ILE A 158 -18.37 -15.59 -6.68
N PRO A 159 -17.72 -15.48 -7.86
CA PRO A 159 -16.33 -15.92 -8.04
C PRO A 159 -15.42 -15.21 -7.03
N HIS A 160 -14.76 -16.00 -6.19
CA HIS A 160 -13.89 -15.51 -5.15
C HIS A 160 -12.67 -16.42 -5.00
N LYS A 161 -11.54 -15.81 -4.68
CA LYS A 161 -10.29 -16.49 -4.36
C LYS A 161 -10.04 -16.46 -2.87
N ILE A 162 -9.62 -17.58 -2.30
CA ILE A 162 -9.14 -17.63 -0.92
C ILE A 162 -7.70 -17.09 -0.93
N GLU A 163 -7.49 -15.93 -0.31
CA GLU A 163 -6.16 -15.30 -0.22
C GLU A 163 -5.42 -15.76 1.04
N GLU A 164 -6.15 -15.90 2.15
CA GLU A 164 -5.64 -16.55 3.35
C GLU A 164 -6.63 -17.62 3.80
N ASP A 165 -6.10 -18.83 3.97
CA ASP A 165 -6.82 -19.95 4.56
C ASP A 165 -7.23 -19.68 6.02
N ILE A 166 -7.95 -20.64 6.59
CA ILE A 166 -8.50 -20.55 7.95
C ILE A 166 -7.35 -20.42 8.97
N LYS A 167 -7.19 -19.23 9.54
CA LYS A 167 -6.22 -18.93 10.59
C LYS A 167 -6.89 -18.83 11.94
N ARG A 168 -6.26 -19.46 12.94
CA ARG A 168 -6.67 -19.33 14.34
C ARG A 168 -6.21 -17.99 14.90
N PHE A 169 -7.09 -17.31 15.63
CA PHE A 169 -6.76 -16.13 16.43
C PHE A 169 -7.29 -16.32 17.86
N PRO A 170 -6.88 -15.53 18.86
CA PRO A 170 -7.21 -15.76 20.28
C PRO A 170 -8.73 -15.86 20.58
N GLY A 171 -9.56 -15.26 19.74
CA GLY A 171 -11.01 -15.24 19.87
C GLY A 171 -11.76 -16.19 18.93
N GLY A 172 -11.10 -16.98 18.10
CA GLY A 172 -11.76 -17.90 17.15
C GLY A 172 -10.96 -18.14 15.87
N PHE A 173 -11.65 -18.22 14.74
CA PHE A 173 -11.06 -18.50 13.42
C PHE A 173 -11.45 -17.44 12.41
N ASN A 174 -10.55 -17.12 11.48
CA ASN A 174 -10.84 -16.22 10.38
C ASN A 174 -10.34 -16.77 9.05
N ILE A 175 -10.97 -16.34 7.97
CA ILE A 175 -10.57 -16.61 6.59
C ILE A 175 -10.63 -15.28 5.81
N LEU A 176 -9.71 -15.07 4.87
CA LEU A 176 -9.71 -13.90 4.01
C LEU A 176 -9.99 -14.33 2.57
N ILE A 177 -11.10 -13.82 2.03
CA ILE A 177 -11.49 -14.02 0.64
C ILE A 177 -11.33 -12.71 -0.13
N ALA A 178 -10.86 -12.82 -1.36
CA ALA A 178 -10.71 -11.73 -2.31
C ALA A 178 -11.66 -11.97 -3.50
N PRO A 179 -12.24 -10.91 -4.08
CA PRO A 179 -12.95 -11.03 -5.34
C PRO A 179 -11.95 -11.38 -6.45
N GLU A 180 -12.40 -12.18 -7.41
CA GLU A 180 -11.63 -12.50 -8.61
C GLU A 180 -11.51 -11.29 -9.56
#